data_AF-A0A9Q9CIC1-F1
#
_entry.id   AF-A0A9Q9CIC1-F1
#
_cell.length_a   1.000
_cell.length_b   1.000
_cell.length_c   1.000
_cell.angle_alpha   90.00
_cell.angle_beta   90.00
_cell.angle_gamma   90.00
#
_symmetry.space_group_name_H-M   'P 1'
#
loop_
_entity.id
_entity.type
_entity.pdbx_description
1 polymer ?
#
loop_
_entity_poly.entity_id
_entity_poly.type
_entity_poly.pdbx_seq_one_letter_code
_entity_poly.pdbx_strand_id
1 'polypeptide(L)' 'MKKFEYRLEELHIDIKSALNPAYTELHDQLEEKLNELGKEGWRLCGVNGCLYYFAREL' A
#
# COMPACT_ATOMS: atom_id res chain seq x y z
N MET A 1 -6.67 -25.35 -4.93
CA MET A 1 -6.47 -24.28 -3.93
C MET A 1 -5.68 -23.18 -4.59
N LYS A 2 -6.12 -21.92 -4.47
CA LYS A 2 -5.37 -20.76 -4.99
C LYS A 2 -4.10 -20.56 -4.17
N LYS A 3 -2.99 -20.22 -4.82
CA LYS A 3 -1.72 -19.90 -4.16
C LYS A 3 -1.60 -18.38 -4.08
N PHE A 4 -1.08 -17.90 -2.96
CA PHE A 4 -0.87 -16.48 -2.74
C PHE A 4 0.57 -16.23 -2.32
N GLU A 5 1.12 -15.12 -2.80
CA GLU A 5 2.37 -14.55 -2.35
C GLU A 5 2.06 -13.31 -1.49
N TYR A 6 2.83 -13.11 -0.43
CA TYR A 6 2.66 -11.99 0.49
C TYR A 6 3.92 -11.14 0.52
N ARG A 7 3.75 -9.82 0.56
CA ARG A 7 4.83 -8.84 0.67
C ARG A 7 4.51 -7.84 1.77
N LEU A 8 5.51 -7.52 2.58
CA LEU A 8 5.44 -6.51 3.63
C LEU A 8 6.34 -5.34 3.22
N GLU A 9 5.80 -4.13 3.18
CA GLU A 9 6.57 -2.90 2.96
C GLU A 9 6.39 -1.97 4.14
N GLU A 10 7.50 -1.40 4.62
CA GLU A 10 7.46 -0.31 5.59
C GLU A 10 7.44 1.01 4.81
N LEU A 11 6.26 1.63 4.72
CA LEU A 11 6.11 2.97 4.18
C LEU A 11 6.12 3.93 5.37
N HIS A 12 7.08 4.85 5.41
CA HIS A 12 7.10 5.96 6.38
C HIS A 12 6.00 7.01 6.12
N ILE A 13 4.85 6.56 5.63
CA ILE A 13 3.66 7.35 5.36
C ILE A 13 2.58 6.80 6.27
N ASP A 14 2.12 7.62 7.20
CA ASP A 14 0.95 7.27 8.00
C ASP A 14 -0.31 7.39 7.13
N ILE A 15 -1.06 6.28 6.99
CA ILE A 15 -2.25 6.24 6.13
C ILE A 15 -3.32 7.24 6.57
N LYS A 16 -3.44 7.54 7.87
CA LYS A 16 -4.43 8.51 8.35
C LYS A 16 -4.08 9.92 7.91
N SER A 17 -2.79 10.23 7.86
CA SER A 17 -2.26 11.49 7.37
C SER A 17 -2.42 11.61 5.85
N ALA A 18 -2.15 10.54 5.10
CA ALA A 18 -2.34 10.52 3.64
C ALA A 18 -3.82 10.60 3.20
N LEU A 19 -4.76 10.10 4.02
CA LEU A 19 -6.21 10.22 3.75
C LEU A 19 -6.78 11.57 4.16
N ASN A 20 -6.00 12.42 4.83
CA ASN A 20 -6.45 13.75 5.21
C ASN A 20 -6.28 14.72 4.01
N PRO A 21 -7.36 15.39 3.56
CA PRO A 21 -7.31 16.30 2.43
C PRO A 21 -6.38 17.52 2.63
N ALA A 22 -5.95 17.80 3.86
CA ALA A 22 -4.95 18.82 4.15
C ALA A 22 -3.51 18.43 3.72
N TYR A 23 -3.25 17.14 3.47
CA TYR A 23 -1.91 16.62 3.14
C TYR A 23 -1.89 15.92 1.78
N THR A 24 -2.16 16.70 0.73
CA THR A 24 -2.20 16.22 -0.66
C THR A 24 -0.88 15.60 -1.12
N GLU A 25 0.26 16.12 -0.67
CA GLU A 25 1.58 15.58 -1.06
C GLU A 25 1.81 14.15 -0.53
N LEU A 26 1.34 13.84 0.69
CA LEU A 26 1.41 12.48 1.26
C LEU A 26 0.43 11.54 0.56
N HIS A 27 -0.74 12.05 0.18
CA HIS A 27 -1.71 11.32 -0.62
C HIS A 27 -1.10 10.90 -1.96
N ASP A 28 -0.49 11.85 -2.69
CA ASP A 28 0.07 11.61 -4.02
C ASP A 28 1.25 10.61 -3.97
N GLN A 29 2.13 10.74 -2.97
CA GLN A 29 3.23 9.78 -2.75
C GLN A 29 2.70 8.37 -2.45
N LEU A 30 1.68 8.26 -1.60
CA LEU A 30 1.08 6.96 -1.28
C LEU A 30 0.37 6.37 -2.49
N GLU A 31 -0.37 7.18 -3.24
CA GLU A 31 -1.07 6.77 -4.45
C GLU A 31 -0.09 6.25 -5.51
N GLU A 32 1.02 6.97 -5.76
CA GLU A 32 2.04 6.55 -6.70
C GLU A 32 2.61 5.17 -6.31
N LYS A 33 2.98 4.99 -5.04
CA LYS A 33 3.50 3.71 -4.53
C LYS A 33 2.51 2.56 -4.65
N LEU A 34 1.26 2.79 -4.29
CA LEU A 34 0.21 1.76 -4.40
C LEU A 34 -0.07 1.41 -5.87
N ASN A 35 -0.02 2.40 -6.78
CA ASN A 35 -0.19 2.19 -8.21
C ASN A 35 0.97 1.42 -8.84
N GLU A 36 2.22 1.68 -8.44
CA GLU A 36 3.39 0.88 -8.86
C GLU A 36 3.20 -0.60 -8.50
N LEU A 37 2.91 -0.87 -7.22
CA LEU A 37 2.68 -2.23 -6.72
C LEU A 37 1.46 -2.89 -7.38
N GLY A 38 0.39 -2.12 -7.60
CA GLY A 38 -0.81 -2.56 -8.31
C GLY A 38 -0.53 -3.02 -9.74
N LYS A 39 0.34 -2.32 -10.48
CA LYS A 39 0.78 -2.71 -11.83
C LYS A 39 1.53 -4.04 -11.84
N GLU A 40 2.23 -4.38 -10.76
CA GLU A 40 2.91 -5.68 -10.58
C GLU A 40 1.97 -6.81 -10.10
N GLY A 41 0.68 -6.50 -9.90
CA GLY A 41 -0.35 -7.44 -9.47
C GLY A 41 -0.50 -7.57 -7.95
N TRP A 42 0.19 -6.73 -7.17
CA TRP A 42 0.05 -6.70 -5.72
C TRP A 42 -1.23 -5.97 -5.32
N ARG A 43 -1.99 -6.55 -4.39
CA ARG A 43 -3.16 -5.92 -3.79
C ARG A 43 -2.88 -5.61 -2.33
N LEU A 44 -3.21 -4.39 -1.91
CA LEU A 44 -3.15 -4.02 -0.51
C LEU A 44 -4.20 -4.80 0.28
N CYS A 45 -3.79 -5.47 1.35
CA CYS A 45 -4.63 -6.32 2.19
C CYS A 45 -4.76 -5.82 3.62
N GLY A 46 -3.85 -4.97 4.08
CA GLY A 46 -3.90 -4.40 5.43
C GLY A 46 -2.83 -3.35 5.64
N VAL A 47 -3.05 -2.52 6.65
CA VAL A 47 -2.10 -1.50 7.09
C VAL A 47 -2.07 -1.48 8.61
N ASN A 48 -0.87 -1.45 9.20
CA ASN A 48 -0.65 -1.31 10.63
C ASN A 48 0.42 -0.23 10.88
N GLY A 49 -0.02 1.01 11.11
CA GLY A 49 0.87 2.16 11.16
C GLY A 49 1.58 2.36 9.83
N CYS A 50 2.92 2.27 9.84
CA CYS A 50 3.78 2.36 8.67
C CYS A 50 3.95 1.03 7.91
N LEU A 51 3.36 -0.06 8.40
CA LEU A 51 3.50 -1.38 7.78
C LEU A 51 2.33 -1.68 6.83
N TYR A 52 2.65 -1.89 5.56
CA TYR A 52 1.68 -2.17 4.49
C TYR A 52 1.82 -3.61 4.02
N TYR A 53 0.72 -4.34 4.08
CA TYR A 53 0.64 -5.76 3.75
C TYR A 53 0.01 -5.94 2.39
N PHE A 54 0.72 -6.59 1.47
CA PHE A 54 0.27 -6.86 0.12
C PHE A 54 0.13 -8.36 -0.12
N ALA A 55 -0.84 -8.73 -0.95
CA ALA A 55 -0.96 -10.10 -1.45
C ALA A 55 -1.16 -10.12 -2.97
N ARG A 56 -0.61 -11.12 -3.62
CA ARG A 56 -0.76 -11.39 -5.05
C ARG A 56 -1.18 -12.84 -5.24
N GLU A 57 -2.11 -13.09 -6.15
CA GLU A 57 -2.49 -14.46 -6.54
C GLU A 57 -1.48 -14.98 -7.56
N LEU A 58 -1.03 -16.22 -7.39
CA LEU A 58 -0.13 -16.94 -8.31
C LEU A 58 -0.91 -17.79 -9.30
#